data_AF-A0A968MIJ1-F1
#
_entry.id   AF-A0A968MIJ1-F1
#
_cell.length_a   1.000
_cell.length_b   1.000
_cell.length_c   1.000
_cell.angle_alpha   90.00
_cell.angle_beta   90.00
_cell.angle_gamma   90.00
#
_symmetry.space_group_name_H-M   'P 1'
#
loop_
_entity.id
_entity.type
_entity.pdbx_description
1 polymer ?
#
loop_
_entity_poly.entity_id
_entity_poly.type
_entity_poly.pdbx_seq_one_letter_code
_entity_poly.pdbx_strand_id
1 'polypeptide(L)'
;MTNTLKNTIAVFGVMVMQDEAGTGKLRSTNAGLFYSFDFKVSNFWHIRPGMSFLYTERAINFNQLLWNDQISPVGNAPSSAEVTPMNHVGDIDFSSSLLGYSNRFWFGFSIDHLLRPNQSFYFYDGATDNPARVPVKYSFFGGTKFIRHENLLRPIPTTFQIAFLFKAQEQYRQLDVGVYWHRSPLIMGLWYRGIPFYKEVFNRDAFTLLCGYKVKQLSIGYSYDFTFSRLIGRTGGSHEVSMTYSFKTKKFARRPGMVPCPEF
;
A
#
# COMPACT_ATOMS: atom_id res chain seq x y z
N MET A 1 -6.43 -4.70 35.82
CA MET A 1 -6.19 -4.68 34.35
C MET A 1 -7.02 -5.75 33.60
N THR A 2 -8.21 -6.11 34.06
CA THR A 2 -8.98 -7.28 33.55
C THR A 2 -10.22 -6.93 32.71
N ASN A 3 -10.53 -5.65 32.48
CA ASN A 3 -11.76 -5.23 31.78
C ASN A 3 -11.58 -4.81 30.30
N THR A 4 -10.36 -4.86 29.75
CA THR A 4 -10.05 -4.36 28.40
C THR A 4 -10.42 -5.31 27.26
N LEU A 5 -10.71 -6.59 27.55
CA LEU A 5 -10.97 -7.62 26.53
C LEU A 5 -12.43 -7.67 26.04
N LYS A 6 -13.37 -6.95 26.68
CA LYS A 6 -14.82 -7.10 26.38
C LYS A 6 -15.27 -6.54 25.03
N ASN A 7 -14.46 -5.73 24.34
CA ASN A 7 -14.89 -4.99 23.15
C ASN A 7 -13.92 -5.06 21.98
N THR A 8 -13.31 -6.22 21.73
CA THR A 8 -12.48 -6.34 20.54
C THR A 8 -13.23 -6.83 19.30
N ILE A 9 -12.89 -6.20 18.17
CA ILE A 9 -13.28 -6.58 16.82
C ILE A 9 -12.01 -7.04 16.10
N ALA A 10 -12.05 -8.25 15.56
CA ALA A 10 -11.05 -8.77 14.64
C ALA A 10 -11.51 -8.52 13.20
N VAL A 11 -10.57 -8.26 12.30
CA VAL A 11 -10.82 -8.03 10.87
C VAL A 11 -9.89 -8.93 10.07
N PHE A 12 -10.45 -9.59 9.07
CA PHE A 12 -9.73 -10.39 8.09
C PHE A 12 -9.85 -9.72 6.72
N GLY A 13 -8.81 -9.81 5.91
CA GLY A 13 -8.76 -9.27 4.55
C GLY A 13 -8.01 -10.21 3.61
N VAL A 14 -8.31 -10.12 2.33
CA VAL A 14 -7.61 -10.80 1.24
C VAL A 14 -7.25 -9.76 0.19
N MET A 15 -6.08 -9.87 -0.43
CA MET A 15 -5.65 -9.01 -1.53
C MET A 15 -5.02 -9.85 -2.63
N VAL A 16 -5.29 -9.47 -3.87
CA VAL A 16 -4.51 -9.90 -5.03
C VAL A 16 -4.12 -8.63 -5.79
N MET A 17 -2.84 -8.50 -6.11
CA MET A 17 -2.29 -7.39 -6.88
C MET A 17 -1.40 -7.94 -7.97
N GLN A 18 -1.56 -7.44 -9.19
CA GLN A 18 -0.70 -7.79 -10.31
C GLN A 18 -0.16 -6.52 -10.94
N ASP A 19 1.15 -6.50 -11.18
CA ASP A 19 1.87 -5.47 -11.90
C ASP A 19 2.54 -6.11 -13.12
N GLU A 20 2.53 -5.42 -14.26
CA GLU A 20 3.16 -5.87 -15.51
C GLU A 20 3.94 -4.71 -16.12
N ALA A 21 5.23 -4.93 -16.39
CA ALA A 21 6.14 -3.92 -16.88
C ALA A 21 7.04 -4.43 -18.02
N GLY A 22 7.35 -3.52 -18.95
CA GLY A 22 8.33 -3.72 -20.03
C GLY A 22 7.89 -4.69 -21.13
N THR A 23 8.70 -4.76 -22.18
CA THR A 23 8.41 -5.55 -23.39
C THR A 23 8.40 -7.06 -23.15
N GLY A 24 9.21 -7.55 -22.19
CA GLY A 24 9.24 -8.96 -21.79
C GLY A 24 8.11 -9.40 -20.87
N LYS A 25 7.10 -8.54 -20.64
CA LYS A 25 5.97 -8.77 -19.71
C LYS A 25 6.44 -9.25 -18.35
N LEU A 26 7.35 -8.49 -17.74
CA LEU A 26 7.79 -8.77 -16.39
C LEU A 26 6.60 -8.55 -15.46
N ARG A 27 6.08 -9.66 -14.93
CA ARG A 27 4.87 -9.72 -14.13
C ARG A 27 5.22 -9.94 -12.67
N SER A 28 4.64 -9.18 -11.77
CA SER A 28 4.72 -9.37 -10.32
C SER A 28 3.32 -9.56 -9.76
N THR A 29 3.02 -10.76 -9.27
CA THR A 29 1.72 -11.11 -8.69
C THR A 29 1.88 -11.33 -7.19
N ASN A 30 1.14 -10.56 -6.40
CA ASN A 30 1.12 -10.65 -4.94
C ASN A 30 -0.28 -11.11 -4.52
N ALA A 31 -0.37 -12.21 -3.78
CA ALA A 31 -1.61 -12.69 -3.19
C ALA A 31 -1.42 -12.80 -1.68
N GLY A 32 -2.32 -12.24 -0.87
CA GLY A 32 -2.09 -12.19 0.57
C GLY A 32 -3.32 -12.14 1.44
N LEU A 33 -3.10 -12.47 2.70
CA LEU A 33 -4.06 -12.46 3.79
C LEU A 33 -3.66 -11.40 4.82
N PHE A 34 -4.66 -10.70 5.35
CA PHE A 34 -4.49 -9.65 6.35
C PHE A 34 -5.31 -10.00 7.57
N TYR A 35 -4.73 -9.77 8.74
CA TYR A 35 -5.42 -9.89 10.01
C TYR A 35 -5.12 -8.67 10.88
N SER A 36 -6.14 -8.10 11.51
CA SER A 36 -5.96 -7.01 12.48
C SER A 36 -6.96 -7.10 13.62
N PHE A 37 -6.61 -6.52 14.75
CA PHE A 37 -7.40 -6.61 15.99
C PHE A 37 -7.43 -5.25 16.70
N ASP A 38 -8.60 -4.79 17.14
CA ASP A 38 -8.79 -3.42 17.68
C ASP A 38 -8.87 -3.37 19.21
N PHE A 39 -7.85 -2.83 19.86
CA PHE A 39 -7.81 -2.66 21.31
C PHE A 39 -8.17 -1.23 21.71
N LYS A 40 -9.17 -1.06 22.58
CA LYS A 40 -9.44 0.21 23.23
C LYS A 40 -8.51 0.38 24.44
N VAL A 41 -7.52 1.27 24.34
CA VAL A 41 -6.55 1.53 25.43
C VAL A 41 -7.07 2.59 26.40
N SER A 42 -7.74 3.61 25.89
CA SER A 42 -8.37 4.68 26.68
C SER A 42 -9.72 5.06 26.07
N ASN A 43 -10.46 5.97 26.70
CA ASN A 43 -11.72 6.48 26.16
C ASN A 43 -11.57 7.21 24.82
N PHE A 44 -10.36 7.70 24.53
CA PHE A 44 -10.06 8.47 23.32
C PHE A 44 -9.14 7.74 22.34
N TRP A 45 -8.46 6.68 22.77
CA TRP A 45 -7.39 6.04 22.00
C TRP A 45 -7.67 4.56 21.77
N HIS A 46 -7.54 4.18 20.51
CA HIS A 46 -7.57 2.81 20.03
C HIS A 46 -6.22 2.46 19.43
N ILE A 47 -5.79 1.22 19.63
CA ILE A 47 -4.59 0.66 19.03
C ILE A 47 -4.98 -0.59 18.25
N ARG A 48 -4.51 -0.67 17.01
CA ARG A 48 -4.79 -1.76 16.09
C ARG A 48 -3.49 -2.32 15.52
N PRO A 49 -2.92 -3.38 16.13
CA PRO A 49 -1.92 -4.18 15.46
C PRO A 49 -2.53 -4.93 14.28
N GLY A 50 -1.73 -5.11 13.23
CA GLY A 50 -2.08 -5.88 12.06
C GLY A 50 -0.89 -6.66 11.55
N MET A 51 -1.16 -7.82 10.95
CA MET A 51 -0.17 -8.66 10.30
C MET A 51 -0.66 -9.04 8.90
N SER A 52 0.27 -9.21 7.97
CA SER A 52 -0.03 -9.67 6.63
C SER A 52 0.92 -10.78 6.19
N PHE A 53 0.36 -11.77 5.52
CA PHE A 53 1.09 -12.84 4.86
C PHE A 53 0.86 -12.72 3.36
N LEU A 54 1.93 -12.69 2.58
CA LEU A 54 1.88 -12.50 1.14
C LEU A 54 2.66 -13.64 0.47
N TYR A 55 2.13 -14.14 -0.65
CA TYR A 55 2.87 -14.93 -1.62
C TYR A 55 3.13 -14.05 -2.82
N THR A 56 4.41 -13.88 -3.16
CA THR A 56 4.88 -13.02 -4.23
C THR A 56 5.48 -13.88 -5.32
N GLU A 57 4.92 -13.79 -6.52
CA GLU A 57 5.42 -14.46 -7.71
C GLU A 57 5.90 -13.43 -8.73
N ARG A 58 7.12 -13.58 -9.22
CA ARG A 58 7.63 -12.85 -10.38
C ARG A 58 7.76 -13.78 -11.56
N ALA A 59 7.31 -13.36 -12.73
CA ALA A 59 7.43 -14.10 -13.97
C ALA A 59 7.90 -13.18 -15.10
N ILE A 60 8.64 -13.72 -16.07
CA ILE A 60 9.09 -12.98 -17.25
C ILE A 60 9.03 -13.89 -18.49
N ASN A 61 8.66 -13.32 -19.64
CA ASN A 61 8.68 -14.02 -20.90
C ASN A 61 9.94 -13.66 -21.70
N PHE A 62 10.99 -14.47 -21.55
CA PHE A 62 12.26 -14.29 -22.25
C PHE A 62 12.15 -14.37 -23.78
N ASN A 63 11.12 -15.05 -24.32
CA ASN A 63 10.92 -15.17 -25.77
C ASN A 63 10.44 -13.87 -26.42
N GLN A 64 9.96 -12.91 -25.61
CA GLN A 64 9.53 -11.58 -26.09
C GLN A 64 10.63 -10.54 -25.97
N LEU A 65 11.78 -10.91 -25.41
CA LEU A 65 12.94 -10.04 -25.33
C LEU A 65 13.74 -10.11 -26.63
N LEU A 66 14.21 -8.94 -27.06
CA LEU A 66 15.20 -8.84 -28.12
C LEU A 66 16.58 -8.81 -27.48
N TRP A 67 17.37 -9.83 -27.75
CA TRP A 67 18.71 -9.99 -27.20
C TRP A 67 19.75 -9.28 -28.07
N ASN A 68 20.90 -8.94 -27.49
CA ASN A 68 21.92 -8.15 -28.19
C ASN A 68 22.54 -8.91 -29.37
N ASP A 69 22.67 -10.24 -29.24
CA ASP A 69 23.15 -11.13 -30.30
C ASP A 69 22.17 -11.27 -31.47
N GLN A 70 20.90 -10.92 -31.25
CA GLN A 70 19.90 -10.85 -32.31
C GLN A 70 19.97 -9.55 -33.10
N ILE A 71 20.61 -8.49 -32.61
CA ILE A 71 20.61 -7.18 -33.28
C ILE A 71 21.72 -7.16 -34.35
N SER A 72 21.33 -6.99 -35.61
CA SER A 72 22.27 -6.85 -36.75
C SER A 72 21.85 -5.70 -37.68
N PRO A 73 22.81 -5.03 -38.36
CA PRO A 73 22.51 -3.95 -39.32
C PRO A 73 21.56 -4.35 -40.46
N VAL A 74 21.43 -5.65 -40.76
CA VAL A 74 20.61 -6.18 -41.86
C VAL A 74 19.23 -6.67 -41.38
N GLY A 75 18.95 -6.59 -40.07
CA GLY A 75 17.72 -7.04 -39.45
C GLY A 75 17.97 -7.97 -38.26
N ASN A 76 16.98 -8.13 -37.39
CA ASN A 76 17.14 -8.94 -36.18
C ASN A 76 17.16 -10.45 -36.50
N ALA A 77 18.11 -11.20 -35.92
CA ALA A 77 18.17 -12.65 -36.03
C ALA A 77 16.98 -13.32 -35.32
N PRO A 78 16.44 -14.42 -35.85
CA PRO A 78 15.22 -15.05 -35.35
C PRO A 78 15.39 -15.78 -34.00
N SER A 79 16.63 -16.09 -33.60
CA SER A 79 16.95 -16.82 -32.38
C SER A 79 18.15 -16.22 -31.68
N SER A 80 18.15 -16.27 -30.34
CA SER A 80 19.27 -15.90 -29.50
C SER A 80 20.02 -17.16 -29.00
N ALA A 81 21.32 -17.02 -28.78
CA ALA A 81 22.17 -18.01 -28.12
C ALA A 81 22.20 -17.86 -26.58
N GLU A 82 21.45 -16.89 -26.03
CA GLU A 82 21.35 -16.65 -24.59
C GLU A 82 20.68 -17.83 -23.85
N VAL A 83 21.29 -18.25 -22.74
CA VAL A 83 20.72 -19.27 -21.86
C VAL A 83 19.76 -18.59 -20.88
N THR A 84 18.46 -18.77 -21.10
CA THR A 84 17.45 -18.15 -20.24
C THR A 84 17.38 -18.86 -18.89
N PRO A 85 17.37 -18.13 -17.76
CA PRO A 85 17.20 -18.72 -16.44
C PRO A 85 15.73 -19.13 -16.18
N MET A 86 15.34 -19.32 -14.92
CA MET A 86 13.94 -19.61 -14.58
C MET A 86 13.02 -18.48 -15.04
N ASN A 87 11.89 -18.83 -15.66
CA ASN A 87 10.91 -17.86 -16.16
C ASN A 87 9.92 -17.40 -15.08
N HIS A 88 9.93 -18.03 -13.90
CA HIS A 88 9.15 -17.62 -12.73
C HIS A 88 9.89 -17.95 -11.42
N VAL A 89 9.67 -17.14 -10.40
CA VAL A 89 10.15 -17.33 -9.03
C VAL A 89 9.07 -16.89 -8.04
N GLY A 90 8.80 -17.72 -7.05
CA GLY A 90 7.81 -17.45 -6.01
C GLY A 90 8.44 -17.54 -4.63
N ASP A 91 8.07 -16.63 -3.74
CA ASP A 91 8.49 -16.67 -2.34
C ASP A 91 7.40 -16.07 -1.42
N ILE A 92 7.48 -16.41 -0.14
CA ILE A 92 6.55 -15.92 0.88
C ILE A 92 7.12 -14.71 1.60
N ASP A 93 6.22 -13.84 2.04
CA ASP A 93 6.55 -12.65 2.78
C ASP A 93 5.61 -12.41 3.97
N PHE A 94 6.15 -11.72 4.96
CA PHE A 94 5.47 -11.37 6.19
C PHE A 94 5.70 -9.89 6.50
N SER A 95 4.62 -9.21 6.90
CA SER A 95 4.67 -7.83 7.41
C SER A 95 3.91 -7.70 8.71
N SER A 96 4.35 -6.73 9.52
CA SER A 96 3.71 -6.33 10.76
C SER A 96 3.46 -4.83 10.79
N SER A 97 2.34 -4.43 11.39
CA SER A 97 1.91 -3.03 11.45
C SER A 97 1.22 -2.70 12.77
N LEU A 98 1.26 -1.43 13.13
CA LEU A 98 0.60 -0.89 14.31
C LEU A 98 -0.03 0.46 13.96
N LEU A 99 -1.32 0.60 14.21
CA LEU A 99 -2.07 1.85 14.04
C LEU A 99 -2.61 2.33 15.39
N GLY A 100 -2.24 3.53 15.81
CA GLY A 100 -2.86 4.26 16.92
C GLY A 100 -3.78 5.33 16.38
N TYR A 101 -5.04 5.37 16.83
CA TYR A 101 -5.98 6.39 16.37
C TYR A 101 -6.95 6.88 17.44
N SER A 102 -7.39 8.12 17.24
CA SER A 102 -8.38 8.86 18.00
C SER A 102 -9.38 9.52 17.03
N ASN A 103 -10.29 10.35 17.55
CA ASN A 103 -11.27 11.06 16.72
C ASN A 103 -10.64 12.11 15.80
N ARG A 104 -9.50 12.68 16.19
CA ARG A 104 -8.81 13.75 15.46
C ARG A 104 -7.44 13.35 14.93
N PHE A 105 -6.72 12.46 15.60
CA PHE A 105 -5.35 12.11 15.24
C PHE A 105 -5.24 10.62 14.95
N TRP A 106 -4.37 10.27 14.02
CA TRP A 106 -4.00 8.89 13.75
C TRP A 106 -2.53 8.85 13.35
N PHE A 107 -1.85 7.79 13.75
CA PHE A 107 -0.47 7.53 13.38
C PHE A 107 -0.23 6.03 13.39
N GLY A 108 0.74 5.58 12.63
CA GLY A 108 1.07 4.18 12.58
C GLY A 108 2.43 3.93 11.97
N PHE A 109 2.82 2.68 12.09
CA PHE A 109 4.11 2.18 11.68
C PHE A 109 3.93 0.79 11.07
N SER A 110 4.65 0.51 9.99
CA SER A 110 4.72 -0.82 9.40
C SER A 110 6.15 -1.22 9.11
N ILE A 111 6.41 -2.51 9.28
CA ILE A 111 7.62 -3.19 8.83
C ILE A 111 7.17 -4.23 7.81
N ASP A 112 7.57 -4.03 6.56
CA ASP A 112 7.30 -4.93 5.45
C ASP A 112 8.57 -5.70 5.06
N HIS A 113 8.39 -6.82 4.35
CA HIS A 113 9.48 -7.65 3.85
C HIS A 113 10.33 -8.30 4.96
N LEU A 114 9.69 -8.74 6.07
CA LEU A 114 10.40 -9.35 7.22
C LEU A 114 11.11 -10.66 6.84
N LEU A 115 10.53 -11.44 5.92
CA LEU A 115 11.14 -12.69 5.44
C LEU A 115 12.14 -12.46 4.29
N ARG A 116 12.24 -11.23 3.78
CA ARG A 116 13.12 -10.84 2.67
C ARG A 116 12.99 -11.81 1.48
N PRO A 117 11.82 -11.83 0.81
CA PRO A 117 11.54 -12.77 -0.27
C PRO A 117 12.56 -12.64 -1.40
N ASN A 118 12.93 -13.77 -1.99
CA ASN A 118 13.83 -13.85 -3.13
C ASN A 118 13.08 -13.52 -4.44
N GLN A 119 13.63 -12.60 -5.20
CA GLN A 119 13.06 -12.16 -6.48
C GLN A 119 13.96 -12.49 -7.69
N SER A 120 15.03 -13.27 -7.48
CA SER A 120 15.97 -13.68 -8.53
C SER A 120 15.41 -14.79 -9.41
N PHE A 121 15.55 -14.62 -10.73
CA PHE A 121 15.34 -15.69 -11.70
C PHE A 121 16.54 -16.67 -11.78
N TYR A 122 17.70 -16.26 -11.28
CA TYR A 122 18.91 -17.09 -11.22
C TYR A 122 19.01 -17.84 -9.90
N PHE A 123 19.50 -19.08 -9.97
CA PHE A 123 19.87 -19.85 -8.79
C PHE A 123 21.10 -19.23 -8.12
N TYR A 124 20.98 -18.92 -6.83
CA TYR A 124 22.10 -18.56 -5.97
C TYR A 124 22.30 -19.69 -4.96
N ASP A 125 23.46 -20.34 -5.00
CA ASP A 125 23.87 -21.39 -4.08
C ASP A 125 24.40 -20.77 -2.77
N GLY A 126 23.50 -20.20 -1.98
CA GLY A 126 23.87 -19.57 -0.71
C GLY A 126 22.76 -18.76 -0.06
N ALA A 127 22.50 -19.03 1.23
CA ALA A 127 21.49 -18.31 2.00
C ALA A 127 21.86 -16.82 2.25
N THR A 128 23.15 -16.47 2.19
CA THR A 128 23.73 -15.20 2.67
C THR A 128 24.07 -14.18 1.57
N ASP A 129 24.19 -14.60 0.31
CA ASP A 129 24.82 -13.79 -0.76
C ASP A 129 23.91 -13.51 -1.96
N ASN A 130 22.59 -13.64 -1.81
CA ASN A 130 21.65 -13.30 -2.87
C ASN A 130 21.30 -11.80 -2.83
N PRO A 131 21.84 -10.96 -3.74
CA PRO A 131 21.58 -9.52 -3.76
C PRO A 131 20.13 -9.20 -4.17
N ALA A 132 19.38 -10.17 -4.70
CA ALA A 132 18.02 -9.99 -5.16
C ALA A 132 16.97 -10.16 -4.04
N ARG A 133 17.36 -10.47 -2.80
CA ARG A 133 16.39 -10.49 -1.69
C ARG A 133 15.82 -9.11 -1.45
N VAL A 134 14.49 -9.01 -1.33
CA VAL A 134 13.83 -7.72 -1.09
C VAL A 134 14.24 -7.19 0.29
N PRO A 135 14.83 -5.98 0.39
CA PRO A 135 15.21 -5.42 1.68
C PRO A 135 13.98 -5.03 2.49
N VAL A 136 14.12 -5.11 3.82
CA VAL A 136 13.09 -4.70 4.79
C VAL A 136 12.72 -3.24 4.54
N LYS A 137 11.42 -2.96 4.50
CA LYS A 137 10.87 -1.61 4.32
C LYS A 137 10.19 -1.15 5.60
N TYR A 138 10.56 0.04 6.04
CA TYR A 138 9.94 0.73 7.17
C TYR A 138 9.03 1.83 6.66
N SER A 139 7.80 1.87 7.15
CA SER A 139 6.88 2.97 6.85
C SER A 139 6.36 3.58 8.14
N PHE A 140 6.39 4.91 8.22
CA PHE A 140 5.80 5.68 9.30
C PHE A 140 4.78 6.64 8.71
N PHE A 141 3.57 6.64 9.22
CA PHE A 141 2.49 7.44 8.66
C PHE A 141 1.63 8.05 9.75
N GLY A 142 0.93 9.12 9.42
CA GLY A 142 0.00 9.73 10.34
C GLY A 142 -0.71 10.92 9.74
N GLY A 143 -1.61 11.47 10.53
CA GLY A 143 -2.39 12.61 10.10
C GLY A 143 -3.34 13.13 11.17
N THR A 144 -3.97 14.24 10.81
CA THR A 144 -4.97 14.91 11.64
C THR A 144 -6.21 15.20 10.81
N LYS A 145 -7.36 15.13 11.48
CA LYS A 145 -8.69 15.33 10.93
C LYS A 145 -9.38 16.47 11.66
N PHE A 146 -9.72 17.51 10.90
CA PHE A 146 -10.52 18.63 11.34
C PHE A 146 -11.94 18.51 10.78
N ILE A 147 -12.92 18.46 11.67
CA ILE A 147 -14.34 18.34 11.29
C ILE A 147 -15.01 19.69 11.56
N ARG A 148 -15.52 20.33 10.51
CA ARG A 148 -16.35 21.51 10.62
C ARG A 148 -17.81 21.10 10.50
N HIS A 149 -18.57 21.29 11.57
CA HIS A 149 -20.02 21.11 11.54
C HIS A 149 -20.64 22.39 10.99
N GLU A 150 -21.30 22.29 9.84
CA GLU A 150 -22.04 23.40 9.22
C GLU A 150 -23.52 23.30 9.60
N ASN A 151 -24.16 24.46 9.83
CA ASN A 151 -25.60 24.75 10.02
C ASN A 151 -26.53 23.68 10.63
N LEU A 152 -27.29 24.09 11.65
CA LEU A 152 -28.29 23.26 12.36
C LEU A 152 -29.34 22.57 11.45
N LEU A 153 -29.68 23.17 10.29
CA LEU A 153 -30.80 22.74 9.45
C LEU A 153 -30.45 21.60 8.47
N ARG A 154 -29.18 21.46 8.04
CA ARG A 154 -28.70 20.38 7.14
C ARG A 154 -27.19 20.14 7.34
N PRO A 155 -26.78 19.36 8.34
CA PRO A 155 -25.36 19.13 8.62
C PRO A 155 -24.76 18.16 7.60
N ILE A 156 -24.21 18.69 6.50
CA ILE A 156 -23.26 17.94 5.68
C ILE A 156 -21.87 18.25 6.27
N PRO A 157 -21.25 17.33 7.04
CA PRO A 157 -19.98 17.63 7.69
C PRO A 157 -18.88 17.78 6.64
N THR A 158 -18.27 18.97 6.60
CA THR A 158 -17.06 19.23 5.82
C THR A 158 -15.85 18.81 6.65
N THR A 159 -14.98 17.97 6.08
CA THR A 159 -13.77 17.50 6.76
C THR A 159 -12.54 17.94 6.00
N PHE A 160 -11.57 18.50 6.71
CA PHE A 160 -10.23 18.76 6.22
C PHE A 160 -9.23 17.84 6.92
N GLN A 161 -8.31 17.24 6.16
CA GLN A 161 -7.32 16.31 6.71
C GLN A 161 -5.94 16.64 6.18
N ILE A 162 -4.94 16.47 7.03
CA ILE A 162 -3.52 16.52 6.65
C ILE A 162 -2.93 15.16 6.98
N ALA A 163 -2.17 14.59 6.06
CA ALA A 163 -1.56 13.28 6.20
C ALA A 163 -0.11 13.32 5.73
N PHE A 164 0.70 12.42 6.28
CA PHE A 164 2.05 12.17 5.80
C PHE A 164 2.35 10.66 5.81
N LEU A 165 3.30 10.26 4.97
CA LEU A 165 3.82 8.91 4.85
C LEU A 165 5.32 8.98 4.56
N PHE A 166 6.13 8.60 5.54
CA PHE A 166 7.55 8.39 5.38
C PHE A 166 7.83 6.91 5.10
N LYS A 167 8.64 6.62 4.10
CA LYS A 167 9.08 5.28 3.71
C LYS A 167 10.60 5.24 3.67
N ALA A 168 11.19 4.20 4.23
CA ALA A 168 12.61 3.92 4.14
C ALA A 168 12.83 2.45 3.78
N GLN A 169 13.55 2.20 2.69
CA GLN A 169 13.89 0.87 2.22
C GLN A 169 15.30 0.91 1.66
N GLU A 170 16.22 0.20 2.32
CA GLU A 170 17.65 0.24 1.99
C GLU A 170 18.18 1.68 1.93
N GLN A 171 18.73 2.11 0.79
CA GLN A 171 19.23 3.47 0.54
C GLN A 171 18.12 4.47 0.17
N TYR A 172 16.93 3.99 -0.18
CA TYR A 172 15.83 4.83 -0.62
C TYR A 172 15.03 5.35 0.56
N ARG A 173 14.82 6.66 0.58
CA ARG A 173 14.00 7.35 1.58
C ARG A 173 13.05 8.28 0.85
N GLN A 174 11.79 8.28 1.26
CA GLN A 174 10.74 9.08 0.63
C GLN A 174 9.77 9.60 1.70
N LEU A 175 9.41 10.87 1.60
CA LEU A 175 8.36 11.49 2.39
C LEU A 175 7.24 11.93 1.46
N ASP A 176 6.01 11.51 1.75
CA ASP A 176 4.81 11.96 1.06
C ASP A 176 3.99 12.78 2.05
N VAL A 177 3.58 13.98 1.69
CA VAL A 177 2.70 14.84 2.50
C VAL A 177 1.51 15.24 1.66
N GLY A 178 0.32 15.15 2.23
CA GLY A 178 -0.90 15.45 1.51
C GLY A 178 -1.97 16.08 2.36
N VAL A 179 -2.89 16.73 1.67
CA VAL A 179 -4.11 17.30 2.24
C VAL A 179 -5.32 16.72 1.54
N TYR A 180 -6.38 16.51 2.30
CA TYR A 180 -7.67 16.09 1.79
C TYR A 180 -8.76 17.06 2.22
N TRP A 181 -9.66 17.33 1.29
CA TRP A 181 -10.92 17.99 1.54
C TRP A 181 -12.05 17.04 1.18
N HIS A 182 -12.92 16.78 2.14
CA HIS A 182 -14.06 15.88 1.98
C HIS A 182 -15.35 16.61 2.29
N ARG A 183 -16.22 16.72 1.30
CA ARG A 183 -17.58 17.26 1.43
C ARG A 183 -18.51 16.42 0.57
N SER A 184 -19.29 15.55 1.22
CA SER A 184 -20.16 14.59 0.55
C SER A 184 -20.99 15.27 -0.56
N PRO A 185 -21.02 14.71 -1.80
CA PRO A 185 -20.41 13.44 -2.23
C PRO A 185 -18.95 13.53 -2.73
N LEU A 186 -18.33 14.72 -2.70
CA LEU A 186 -17.02 14.99 -3.30
C LEU A 186 -15.86 14.80 -2.32
N ILE A 187 -14.74 14.32 -2.86
CA ILE A 187 -13.45 14.17 -2.19
C ILE A 187 -12.39 14.78 -3.10
N MET A 188 -11.57 15.67 -2.56
CA MET A 188 -10.41 16.22 -3.26
C MET A 188 -9.16 15.97 -2.43
N GLY A 189 -8.05 15.67 -3.07
CA GLY A 189 -6.75 15.47 -2.44
C GLY A 189 -5.63 16.10 -3.24
N LEU A 190 -4.62 16.59 -2.54
CA LEU A 190 -3.37 17.04 -3.12
C LEU A 190 -2.24 16.42 -2.30
N TRP A 191 -1.32 15.73 -2.98
CA TRP A 191 -0.12 15.16 -2.37
C TRP A 191 1.12 15.72 -3.02
N TYR A 192 2.15 15.88 -2.21
CA TYR A 192 3.52 16.07 -2.62
C TYR A 192 4.33 14.87 -2.18
N ARG A 193 5.02 14.24 -3.12
CA ARG A 193 5.91 13.09 -2.95
C ARG A 193 7.34 13.59 -3.15
N GLY A 194 8.18 13.45 -2.12
CA GLY A 194 9.57 13.93 -2.12
C GLY A 194 9.98 14.44 -0.74
N ILE A 195 11.27 14.39 -0.40
CA ILE A 195 11.76 14.94 0.87
C ILE A 195 12.06 16.43 0.66
N PRO A 196 11.29 17.36 1.27
CA PRO A 196 11.69 18.76 1.30
C PRO A 196 13.04 18.83 2.01
N PHE A 197 14.04 19.46 1.38
CA PHE A 197 15.36 19.79 1.94
C PHE A 197 16.48 18.72 1.93
N TYR A 198 16.24 17.48 1.48
CA TYR A 198 17.32 16.48 1.24
C TYR A 198 17.37 16.10 -0.25
N LYS A 199 18.31 16.70 -0.98
CA LYS A 199 18.49 16.51 -2.44
C LYS A 199 19.47 15.41 -2.85
N GLU A 200 20.15 14.80 -1.88
CA GLU A 200 21.22 13.80 -2.10
C GLU A 200 20.68 12.40 -2.47
N VAL A 201 19.37 12.16 -2.34
CA VAL A 201 18.72 10.90 -2.74
C VAL A 201 18.01 11.14 -4.07
N PHE A 202 18.04 10.17 -4.99
CA PHE A 202 17.32 10.17 -6.28
C PHE A 202 15.83 10.51 -6.09
N ASN A 203 15.49 11.79 -6.00
CA ASN A 203 14.15 12.25 -5.70
C ASN A 203 13.36 12.40 -7.00
N ARG A 204 12.41 11.49 -7.20
CA ARG A 204 11.29 11.71 -8.12
C ARG A 204 10.25 12.54 -7.38
N ASP A 205 10.47 13.86 -7.36
CA ASP A 205 9.47 14.77 -6.83
C ASP A 205 8.22 14.70 -7.71
N ALA A 206 7.05 14.52 -7.10
CA ALA A 206 5.79 14.49 -7.82
C ALA A 206 4.67 15.14 -7.01
N PHE A 207 3.74 15.78 -7.71
CA PHE A 207 2.46 16.20 -7.14
C PHE A 207 1.36 15.29 -7.66
N THR A 208 0.56 14.74 -6.77
CA THR A 208 -0.61 13.94 -7.12
C THR A 208 -1.86 14.73 -6.83
N LEU A 209 -2.68 14.96 -7.85
CA LEU A 209 -4.03 15.48 -7.70
C LEU A 209 -5.01 14.31 -7.63
N LEU A 210 -5.96 14.37 -6.69
CA LEU A 210 -7.00 13.36 -6.52
C LEU A 210 -8.38 14.01 -6.53
N CYS A 211 -9.29 13.46 -7.32
CA CYS A 211 -10.72 13.79 -7.30
C CYS A 211 -11.53 12.52 -7.16
N GLY A 212 -12.43 12.48 -6.19
CA GLY A 212 -13.27 11.32 -5.89
C GLY A 212 -14.73 11.68 -5.71
N TYR A 213 -15.59 10.73 -6.03
CA TYR A 213 -17.03 10.84 -5.94
C TYR A 213 -17.59 9.63 -5.19
N LYS A 214 -18.35 9.89 -4.13
CA LYS A 214 -18.92 8.86 -3.26
C LYS A 214 -20.45 8.89 -3.30
N VAL A 215 -21.04 7.80 -3.80
CA VAL A 215 -22.48 7.59 -3.88
C VAL A 215 -22.86 6.32 -3.15
N LYS A 216 -23.56 6.47 -2.01
CA LYS A 216 -24.03 5.35 -1.19
C LYS A 216 -22.87 4.38 -0.83
N GLN A 217 -22.85 3.18 -1.40
CA GLN A 217 -21.83 2.15 -1.19
C GLN A 217 -20.65 2.24 -2.16
N LEU A 218 -20.78 2.98 -3.26
CA LEU A 218 -19.76 3.09 -4.31
C LEU A 218 -18.94 4.36 -4.11
N SER A 219 -17.63 4.25 -4.25
CA SER A 219 -16.70 5.38 -4.30
C SER A 219 -15.80 5.20 -5.51
N ILE A 220 -15.69 6.23 -6.35
CA ILE A 220 -14.81 6.25 -7.52
C ILE A 220 -13.81 7.37 -7.30
N GLY A 221 -12.53 7.11 -7.56
CA GLY A 221 -11.46 8.09 -7.46
C GLY A 221 -10.65 8.13 -8.75
N TYR A 222 -10.21 9.30 -9.12
CA TYR A 222 -9.25 9.52 -10.19
C TYR A 222 -8.08 10.32 -9.63
N SER A 223 -6.86 9.85 -9.89
CA SER A 223 -5.62 10.52 -9.54
C SER A 223 -4.74 10.76 -10.76
N TYR A 224 -4.00 11.86 -10.70
CA TYR A 224 -3.00 12.21 -11.70
C TYR A 224 -1.68 12.61 -11.03
N ASP A 225 -0.63 11.87 -11.32
CA ASP A 225 0.73 12.07 -10.82
C ASP A 225 1.51 12.96 -11.79
N PHE A 226 1.77 14.20 -11.38
CA PHE A 226 2.63 15.14 -12.08
C PHE A 226 4.07 15.07 -11.55
N THR A 227 5.00 14.50 -12.31
CA THR A 227 6.40 14.35 -11.91
C THR A 227 7.24 15.58 -12.27
N PHE A 228 7.97 16.15 -11.31
CA PHE A 228 8.83 17.35 -11.46
C PHE A 228 10.30 17.04 -11.85
N SER A 229 10.64 15.80 -12.20
CA SER A 229 12.04 15.42 -12.50
C SER A 229 12.50 15.80 -13.92
N ARG A 230 13.81 15.67 -14.22
CA ARG A 230 14.40 15.85 -15.57
C ARG A 230 13.73 15.01 -16.68
N LEU A 231 12.77 14.14 -16.36
CA LEU A 231 11.93 13.38 -17.28
C LEU A 231 10.60 14.08 -17.67
N ILE A 232 10.32 15.30 -17.22
CA ILE A 232 9.10 16.08 -17.55
C ILE A 232 8.73 16.02 -19.04
N GLY A 233 9.72 16.04 -19.94
CA GLY A 233 9.49 16.00 -21.39
C GLY A 233 9.22 14.62 -22.00
N ARG A 234 9.31 13.52 -21.24
CA ARG A 234 9.21 12.14 -21.78
C ARG A 234 8.10 11.28 -21.17
N THR A 235 7.72 11.49 -19.90
CA THR A 235 6.82 10.55 -19.20
C THR A 235 5.36 10.98 -19.12
N GLY A 236 5.02 12.24 -19.40
CA GLY A 236 3.62 12.70 -19.53
C GLY A 236 2.75 12.62 -18.26
N GLY A 237 3.25 12.08 -17.15
CA GLY A 237 2.49 11.82 -15.92
C GLY A 237 1.89 10.40 -15.88
N SER A 238 1.20 10.07 -14.79
CA SER A 238 0.47 8.79 -14.67
C SER A 238 -0.98 9.04 -14.27
N HIS A 239 -1.90 8.34 -14.93
CA HIS A 239 -3.33 8.39 -14.65
C HIS A 239 -3.74 7.14 -13.88
N GLU A 240 -4.48 7.32 -12.79
CA GLU A 240 -4.97 6.22 -11.96
C GLU A 240 -6.47 6.33 -11.75
N VAL A 241 -7.17 5.21 -11.89
CA VAL A 241 -8.61 5.10 -11.60
C VAL A 241 -8.79 4.06 -10.50
N SER A 242 -9.51 4.45 -9.45
CA SER A 242 -9.81 3.60 -8.30
C SER A 242 -11.31 3.47 -8.11
N MET A 243 -11.74 2.29 -7.68
CA MET A 243 -13.14 2.02 -7.35
C MET A 243 -13.20 1.22 -6.05
N THR A 244 -14.08 1.63 -5.15
CA THR A 244 -14.34 0.94 -3.88
C THR A 244 -15.82 0.72 -3.71
N TYR A 245 -16.20 -0.52 -3.44
CA TYR A 245 -17.57 -0.89 -3.10
C TYR A 245 -17.65 -1.38 -1.65
N SER A 246 -18.49 -0.74 -0.84
CA SER A 246 -18.65 -1.02 0.59
C SER A 246 -19.94 -1.78 0.86
N PHE A 247 -19.83 -3.06 1.20
CA PHE A 247 -20.96 -3.89 1.60
C PHE A 247 -21.50 -3.45 2.98
N LYS A 248 -22.82 -3.21 3.07
CA LYS A 248 -23.47 -2.97 4.36
C LYS A 248 -23.78 -4.32 5.01
N THR A 249 -23.06 -4.68 6.05
CA THR A 249 -23.36 -5.86 6.85
C THR A 249 -24.35 -5.47 7.96
N LYS A 250 -25.40 -6.27 8.14
CA LYS A 250 -26.22 -6.17 9.36
C LYS A 250 -25.35 -6.66 10.51
N LYS A 251 -25.18 -5.86 11.56
CA LYS A 251 -24.48 -6.31 12.78
C LYS A 251 -25.24 -7.51 13.33
N PHE A 252 -24.65 -8.70 13.34
CA PHE A 252 -25.19 -9.80 14.13
C PHE A 252 -25.13 -9.37 15.59
N ALA A 253 -26.28 -9.32 16.26
CA ALA A 253 -26.33 -9.08 17.70
C ALA A 253 -25.50 -10.17 18.38
N ARG A 254 -24.42 -9.78 19.08
CA ARG A 254 -23.70 -10.71 19.94
C ARG A 254 -24.71 -11.20 20.97
N ARG A 255 -25.01 -12.50 20.98
CA ARG A 255 -25.72 -13.11 22.12
C ARG A 255 -24.88 -12.80 23.36
N PRO A 256 -25.43 -12.18 24.42
CA PRO A 256 -24.66 -11.98 25.64
C PRO A 256 -24.17 -13.34 26.10
N GLY A 257 -22.86 -13.51 26.19
CA GLY A 257 -22.26 -14.72 26.75
C GLY A 257 -22.79 -14.90 28.17
N MET A 258 -23.29 -16.08 28.46
CA MET A 258 -23.71 -16.45 29.81
C MET A 258 -22.48 -16.32 30.71
N VAL A 259 -22.54 -15.42 31.68
CA VAL A 259 -21.55 -15.40 32.77
C VAL A 259 -21.77 -16.72 33.52
N PRO A 260 -20.79 -17.64 33.58
CA PRO A 260 -20.95 -18.80 34.45
C PRO A 260 -21.10 -18.27 35.88
N CYS A 261 -22.23 -18.60 36.51
CA CYS A 261 -22.42 -18.35 37.93
C CYS A 261 -21.29 -19.05 38.69
N PRO A 262 -20.72 -18.44 39.74
CA PRO A 262 -19.83 -19.17 40.63
C PRO A 262 -20.61 -20.32 41.27
N GLU A 263 -20.08 -21.54 41.14
CA GLU A 263 -20.38 -22.57 42.13
C GLU A 263 -19.60 -22.22 43.41
N PHE A 264 -20.29 -22.39 44.54
CA PHE A 264 -19.91 -21.93 45.88
C PHE A 264 -18.53 -22.39 46.35
#